data_AF-A0A1Z9AQU0-F1
#
_entry.id   AF-A0A1Z9AQU0-F1
#
_cell.length_a   1.000
_cell.length_b   1.000
_cell.length_c   1.000
_cell.angle_alpha   90.00
_cell.angle_beta   90.00
_cell.angle_gamma   90.00
#
_symmetry.space_group_name_H-M   'P 1'
#
loop_
_entity.id
_entity.type
_entity.pdbx_description
1 polymer ?
#
loop_
_entity_poly.entity_id
_entity_poly.type
_entity_poly.pdbx_seq_one_letter_code
_entity_poly.pdbx_strand_id
1 'polypeptide(L)'
;MELREKIDLVRKIAAPASGVAKKTLLCLKVGSVLRLKGETSPLFMVDDIFDYTETNKHGDKKSFTWKEYSLVNLEDFTTRFLEIEDDDGLHAYLTGEKVPQGKLSEIPSTKTKSLRIGGKLDEFYLDEVCHAAFSNKNGDEQVLMLDYETDNGTLLGVEVWESGNCEAFIYSEVKTKDIEVIAHD
;
A
#
# COMPACT_ATOMS: atom_id res chain seq x y z
N MET A 1 1.47 -13.82 28.50
CA MET A 1 1.58 -12.37 28.34
C MET A 1 0.79 -12.00 27.11
N GLU A 2 -0.33 -11.31 27.32
CA GLU A 2 -1.25 -10.85 26.28
C GLU A 2 -0.54 -9.86 25.32
N LEU A 3 -1.00 -9.74 24.08
CA LEU A 3 -0.36 -8.87 23.07
C LEU A 3 -0.36 -7.39 23.51
N ARG A 4 -1.41 -6.97 24.21
CA ARG A 4 -1.48 -5.65 24.85
C ARG A 4 -0.38 -5.46 25.90
N GLU A 5 -0.06 -6.48 26.69
CA GLU A 5 1.03 -6.44 27.66
C GLU A 5 2.40 -6.40 26.98
N LYS A 6 2.57 -7.08 25.83
CA LYS A 6 3.77 -7.00 24.99
C LYS A 6 3.95 -5.60 24.40
N ILE A 7 2.90 -5.01 23.84
CA ILE A 7 2.93 -3.65 23.27
C ILE A 7 3.17 -2.62 24.37
N ASP A 8 2.50 -2.75 25.53
CA ASP A 8 2.71 -1.86 26.66
C ASP A 8 4.11 -2.03 27.27
N LEU A 9 4.70 -3.22 27.19
CA LEU A 9 6.10 -3.46 27.56
C LEU A 9 7.05 -2.79 26.55
N VAL A 10 6.82 -2.93 25.25
CA VAL A 10 7.60 -2.23 24.20
C VAL A 10 7.52 -0.72 24.39
N ARG A 11 6.34 -0.15 24.67
CA ARG A 11 6.15 1.28 24.96
C ARG A 11 6.84 1.76 26.23
N LYS A 12 7.07 0.87 27.20
CA LYS A 12 7.84 1.16 28.43
C LYS A 12 9.35 1.08 28.20
N ILE A 13 9.79 0.29 27.22
CA ILE A 13 11.21 0.10 26.90
C ILE A 13 11.70 1.15 25.90
N ALA A 14 10.86 1.55 24.94
CA ALA A 14 11.09 2.64 24.02
C ALA A 14 9.83 3.51 23.96
N ALA A 15 9.95 4.78 24.37
CA ALA A 15 8.87 5.73 24.17
C ALA A 15 8.55 5.83 22.66
N PRO A 16 7.28 6.03 22.25
CA PRO A 16 6.95 6.30 20.86
C PRO A 16 7.89 7.36 20.32
N ALA A 17 8.50 7.09 19.17
CA ALA A 17 9.42 8.04 18.56
C ALA A 17 8.59 9.28 18.16
N SER A 18 8.62 10.30 19.01
CA SER A 18 7.92 11.56 18.80
C SER A 18 8.87 12.49 18.05
N GLY A 19 8.37 13.16 17.00
CA GLY A 19 9.20 14.02 16.15
C GLY A 19 10.03 13.27 15.11
N VAL A 20 9.68 12.02 14.79
CA VAL A 20 10.27 11.29 13.65
C VAL A 20 10.05 12.07 12.37
N ALA A 21 11.11 12.28 11.60
CA ALA A 21 11.03 12.95 10.32
C ALA A 21 10.07 12.18 9.41
N LYS A 22 9.18 12.88 8.70
CA LYS A 22 8.21 12.23 7.79
C LYS A 22 8.88 11.25 6.81
N LYS A 23 10.11 11.56 6.39
CA LYS A 23 10.93 10.69 5.52
C LYS A 23 11.24 9.31 6.10
N THR A 24 11.12 9.09 7.41
CA THR A 24 11.26 7.75 8.00
C THR A 24 10.19 6.78 7.50
N LEU A 25 9.04 7.28 7.03
CA LEU A 25 8.04 6.44 6.37
C LEU A 25 8.59 5.74 5.12
N LEU A 26 9.60 6.29 4.43
CA LEU A 26 10.29 5.64 3.30
C LEU A 26 11.40 4.69 3.74
N CYS A 27 11.62 4.51 5.03
CA CYS A 27 12.75 3.76 5.57
C CYS A 27 12.33 2.78 6.66
N LEU A 28 11.03 2.48 6.80
CA LEU A 28 10.56 1.52 7.80
C LEU A 28 11.20 0.15 7.59
N LYS A 29 11.42 -0.56 8.70
CA LYS A 29 11.96 -1.93 8.73
C LYS A 29 10.87 -2.92 9.10
N VAL A 30 11.03 -4.18 8.72
CA VAL A 30 10.23 -5.29 9.27
C VAL A 30 10.30 -5.25 10.80
N GLY A 31 9.15 -5.37 11.46
CA GLY A 31 8.98 -5.21 12.90
C GLY A 31 8.72 -3.77 13.37
N SER A 32 8.84 -2.76 12.49
CA SER A 32 8.45 -1.39 12.84
C SER A 32 6.95 -1.36 13.18
N VAL A 33 6.57 -0.57 14.19
CA VAL A 33 5.18 -0.44 14.63
C VAL A 33 4.69 0.96 14.33
N LEU A 34 3.55 1.05 13.66
CA LEU A 34 2.87 2.28 13.31
C LEU A 34 1.53 2.39 14.04
N ARG A 35 1.08 3.62 14.24
CA ARG A 35 -0.31 3.94 14.55
C ARG A 35 -0.91 4.79 13.44
N LEU A 36 -2.04 4.34 12.91
CA LEU A 36 -2.84 5.07 11.93
C LEU A 36 -4.05 5.69 12.63
N LYS A 37 -4.04 7.00 12.82
CA LYS A 37 -5.14 7.72 13.49
C LYS A 37 -6.38 7.71 12.60
N GLY A 38 -7.55 7.50 13.21
CA GLY A 38 -8.83 7.42 12.51
C GLY A 38 -9.29 6.00 12.20
N GLU A 39 -8.39 5.01 12.32
CA GLU A 39 -8.73 3.59 12.24
C GLU A 39 -9.27 3.07 13.58
N THR A 40 -10.22 2.12 13.52
CA THR A 40 -10.80 1.47 14.71
C THR A 40 -9.76 0.64 15.46
N SER A 41 -8.91 -0.06 14.72
CA SER A 41 -7.79 -0.88 15.22
C SER A 41 -6.49 -0.27 14.71
N PRO A 42 -5.96 0.77 15.37
CA PRO A 42 -5.03 1.69 14.72
C PRO A 42 -3.58 1.20 14.75
N LEU A 43 -3.27 0.07 15.39
CA LEU A 43 -1.89 -0.38 15.60
C LEU A 43 -1.51 -1.46 14.60
N PHE A 44 -0.46 -1.19 13.84
CA PHE A 44 0.03 -2.08 12.79
C PHE A 44 1.52 -2.34 12.97
N MET A 45 1.96 -3.54 12.58
CA MET A 45 3.37 -3.90 12.49
C MET A 45 3.73 -4.19 11.04
N VAL A 46 4.88 -3.70 10.59
CA VAL A 46 5.44 -4.02 9.28
C VAL A 46 5.89 -5.48 9.29
N ASP A 47 5.30 -6.30 8.42
CA ASP A 47 5.59 -7.72 8.25
C ASP A 47 6.53 -7.98 7.07
N ASP A 48 6.31 -7.29 5.95
CA ASP A 48 7.16 -7.37 4.76
C ASP A 48 7.28 -5.99 4.09
N ILE A 49 8.29 -5.83 3.24
CA ILE A 49 8.58 -4.59 2.52
C ILE A 49 8.75 -4.91 1.05
N PHE A 50 8.09 -4.12 0.21
CA PHE A 50 8.19 -4.21 -1.23
C PHE A 50 8.74 -2.90 -1.79
N ASP A 51 9.69 -3.03 -2.70
CA ASP A 51 10.34 -1.92 -3.37
C ASP A 51 9.87 -1.86 -4.81
N TYR A 52 9.31 -0.72 -5.19
CA TYR A 52 8.88 -0.47 -6.56
C TYR A 52 9.77 0.62 -7.18
N THR A 53 10.17 0.38 -8.42
CA THR A 53 10.87 1.37 -9.23
C THR A 53 10.11 1.57 -10.52
N GLU A 54 9.72 2.81 -10.81
CA GLU A 54 9.05 3.12 -12.06
C GLU A 54 9.96 2.75 -13.24
N THR A 55 9.39 2.17 -14.29
CA THR A 55 10.09 1.82 -15.52
C THR A 55 9.41 2.49 -16.72
N ASN A 56 10.12 2.59 -17.83
CA ASN A 56 9.46 2.83 -19.10
C ASN A 56 8.79 1.53 -19.62
N LYS A 57 8.01 1.63 -20.69
CA LYS A 57 7.39 0.46 -21.36
C LYS A 57 8.38 -0.61 -21.88
N HIS A 58 9.68 -0.34 -21.85
CA HIS A 58 10.75 -1.25 -22.26
C HIS A 58 11.44 -1.90 -21.05
N GLY A 59 11.05 -1.55 -19.81
CA GLY A 59 11.63 -2.06 -18.57
C GLY A 59 12.84 -1.28 -18.07
N ASP A 60 13.22 -0.16 -18.70
CA ASP A 60 14.32 0.66 -18.21
C ASP A 60 13.88 1.44 -16.97
N LYS A 61 14.63 1.28 -15.86
CA LYS A 61 14.35 1.94 -14.58
C LYS A 61 14.47 3.46 -14.70
N LYS A 62 13.47 4.17 -14.20
CA LYS A 62 13.46 5.62 -13.97
C LYS A 62 13.98 5.93 -12.57
N SER A 63 14.07 7.21 -12.23
CA SER A 63 14.52 7.66 -10.92
C SER A 63 13.47 7.52 -9.82
N PHE A 64 12.19 7.49 -10.19
CA PHE A 64 11.10 7.45 -9.22
C PHE A 64 10.97 6.05 -8.62
N THR A 65 10.85 6.00 -7.29
CA THR A 65 10.73 4.78 -6.50
C THR A 65 9.78 5.02 -5.35
N TRP A 66 9.00 4.02 -5.00
CA TRP A 66 8.13 4.05 -3.84
C TRP A 66 8.22 2.73 -3.08
N LYS A 67 7.68 2.72 -1.87
CA LYS A 67 7.69 1.53 -1.00
C LYS A 67 6.28 1.16 -0.63
N GLU A 68 6.02 -0.13 -0.59
CA GLU A 68 4.81 -0.68 -0.01
C GLU A 68 5.16 -1.55 1.18
N TYR A 69 4.41 -1.36 2.26
CA TYR A 69 4.59 -2.10 3.50
C TYR A 69 3.41 -3.04 3.72
N SER A 70 3.67 -4.34 3.82
CA SER A 70 2.68 -5.28 4.36
C SER A 70 2.55 -5.02 5.85
N LEU A 71 1.37 -4.55 6.27
CA LEU A 71 1.03 -4.20 7.63
C LEU A 71 0.10 -5.24 8.23
N VAL A 72 0.50 -5.85 9.34
CA VAL A 72 -0.35 -6.72 10.14
C VAL A 72 -0.98 -5.92 11.27
N ASN A 73 -2.31 -5.90 11.32
CA ASN A 73 -3.08 -5.30 12.40
C ASN A 73 -2.84 -6.09 13.70
N LEU A 74 -2.40 -5.41 14.75
CA LEU A 74 -2.06 -6.04 16.03
C LEU A 74 -3.29 -6.39 16.89
N GLU A 75 -4.50 -6.08 16.46
CA GLU A 75 -5.73 -6.46 17.17
C GLU A 75 -6.40 -7.68 16.55
N ASP A 76 -6.56 -7.69 15.21
CA ASP A 76 -7.32 -8.72 14.49
C ASP A 76 -6.48 -9.57 13.52
N PHE A 77 -5.18 -9.27 13.38
CA PHE A 77 -4.23 -9.97 12.50
C PHE A 77 -4.57 -9.91 11.01
N THR A 78 -5.45 -8.99 10.59
CA THR A 78 -5.67 -8.71 9.18
C THR A 78 -4.45 -8.02 8.57
N THR A 79 -4.18 -8.32 7.30
CA THR A 79 -3.12 -7.67 6.53
C THR A 79 -3.71 -6.55 5.68
N ARG A 80 -3.05 -5.40 5.70
CA ARG A 80 -3.28 -4.26 4.80
C ARG A 80 -1.94 -3.83 4.22
N PHE A 81 -1.94 -3.18 3.08
CA PHE A 81 -0.74 -2.63 2.46
C PHE A 81 -0.75 -1.11 2.56
N LEU A 82 0.37 -0.55 3.01
CA LEU A 82 0.59 0.89 3.09
C LEU A 82 1.66 1.27 2.09
N GLU A 83 1.24 1.95 1.03
CA GLU A 83 2.12 2.53 0.04
C GLU A 83 2.60 3.91 0.51
N ILE A 84 3.89 4.21 0.32
CA ILE A 84 4.53 5.48 0.61
C ILE A 84 5.37 5.90 -0.59
N GLU A 85 5.09 7.09 -1.11
CA GLU A 85 5.79 7.69 -2.24
C GLU A 85 6.23 9.13 -1.91
N ASP A 86 7.30 9.60 -2.55
CA ASP A 86 7.82 10.97 -2.47
C ASP A 86 7.90 11.57 -3.87
N ASP A 87 6.75 12.00 -4.40
CA ASP A 87 6.62 12.69 -5.69
C ASP A 87 6.05 14.09 -5.46
N ASP A 88 6.91 15.12 -5.49
CA ASP A 88 6.60 16.50 -5.09
C ASP A 88 5.97 16.69 -3.69
N GLY A 89 6.02 15.63 -2.87
CA GLY A 89 5.45 15.56 -1.55
C GLY A 89 5.39 14.12 -1.05
N LEU A 90 5.38 13.94 0.27
CA LEU A 90 5.24 12.60 0.84
C LEU A 90 3.75 12.23 0.90
N HIS A 91 3.36 11.24 0.10
CA HIS A 91 2.02 10.68 0.03
C HIS A 91 1.98 9.28 0.64
N ALA A 92 0.80 8.87 1.09
CA ALA A 92 0.60 7.57 1.69
C ALA A 92 -0.80 7.04 1.36
N TYR A 93 -0.88 5.79 0.90
CA TYR A 93 -2.14 5.14 0.54
C TYR A 93 -2.26 3.81 1.26
N LEU A 94 -3.44 3.54 1.81
CA LEU A 94 -3.70 2.34 2.58
C LEU A 94 -4.79 1.52 1.89
N THR A 95 -4.49 0.26 1.57
CA THR A 95 -5.48 -0.65 0.99
C THR A 95 -6.60 -0.91 1.98
N GLY A 96 -7.86 -0.84 1.54
CA GLY A 96 -9.05 -1.16 2.32
C GLY A 96 -9.61 -2.54 1.99
N GLU A 97 -10.15 -2.71 0.78
CA GLU A 97 -10.85 -3.94 0.35
C GLU A 97 -10.11 -4.60 -0.82
N LYS A 98 -9.68 -5.87 -0.68
CA LYS A 98 -9.23 -6.67 -1.82
C LYS A 98 -10.43 -7.05 -2.68
N VAL A 99 -10.36 -6.73 -3.96
CA VAL A 99 -11.39 -7.04 -4.96
C VAL A 99 -11.02 -8.38 -5.62
N PRO A 100 -11.83 -9.43 -5.46
CA PRO A 100 -11.57 -10.70 -6.13
C PRO A 100 -11.60 -10.51 -7.65
N GLN A 101 -10.61 -11.07 -8.37
CA GLN A 101 -10.49 -10.95 -9.83
C GLN A 101 -11.80 -11.32 -10.56
N GLY A 102 -12.52 -12.36 -10.10
CA GLY A 102 -13.80 -12.77 -10.69
C GLY A 102 -14.95 -11.78 -10.52
N LYS A 103 -14.76 -10.69 -9.75
CA LYS A 103 -15.72 -9.58 -9.67
C LYS A 103 -15.40 -8.45 -10.65
N LEU A 104 -14.21 -8.42 -11.26
CA LEU A 104 -13.87 -7.42 -12.27
C LEU A 104 -14.61 -7.74 -13.57
N SER A 105 -15.11 -6.72 -14.26
CA SER A 105 -15.84 -6.87 -15.53
C SER A 105 -15.01 -7.47 -16.66
N GLU A 106 -13.69 -7.25 -16.64
CA GLU A 106 -12.72 -7.80 -17.58
C GLU A 106 -11.33 -7.88 -16.91
N ILE A 107 -10.37 -8.53 -17.58
CA ILE A 107 -8.97 -8.54 -17.14
C ILE A 107 -8.36 -7.17 -17.44
N PRO A 108 -7.92 -6.40 -16.43
CA PRO A 108 -7.41 -5.05 -16.65
C PRO A 108 -6.14 -5.03 -17.50
N SER A 109 -6.01 -3.99 -18.32
CA SER A 109 -4.84 -3.76 -19.17
C SER A 109 -4.72 -2.27 -19.54
N THR A 110 -3.64 -1.87 -20.20
CA THR A 110 -3.48 -0.49 -20.72
C THR A 110 -4.58 -0.03 -21.69
N LYS A 111 -5.36 -0.98 -22.23
CA LYS A 111 -6.50 -0.72 -23.13
C LYS A 111 -7.84 -0.59 -22.40
N THR A 112 -7.91 -1.05 -21.16
CA THR A 112 -9.13 -1.06 -20.35
C THR A 112 -9.32 0.34 -19.75
N LYS A 113 -10.19 1.15 -20.38
CA LYS A 113 -10.41 2.55 -19.97
C LYS A 113 -11.39 2.71 -18.83
N SER A 114 -12.26 1.73 -18.62
CA SER A 114 -13.10 1.67 -17.44
C SER A 114 -13.33 0.23 -17.00
N LEU A 115 -13.68 0.07 -15.72
CA LEU A 115 -13.96 -1.19 -15.07
C LEU A 115 -15.21 -1.09 -14.20
N ARG A 116 -15.91 -2.21 -14.05
CA ARG A 116 -16.97 -2.37 -13.05
C ARG A 116 -16.63 -3.52 -12.12
N ILE A 117 -17.05 -3.37 -10.87
CA ILE A 117 -16.90 -4.41 -9.84
C ILE A 117 -18.28 -4.99 -9.53
N GLY A 118 -18.45 -6.30 -9.68
CA GLY A 118 -19.68 -7.01 -9.35
C GLY A 118 -20.12 -6.74 -7.91
N GLY A 119 -21.34 -6.20 -7.76
CA GLY A 119 -21.90 -5.82 -6.46
C GLY A 119 -21.63 -4.38 -6.02
N LYS A 120 -20.88 -3.61 -6.81
CA LYS A 120 -20.79 -2.14 -6.69
C LYS A 120 -21.50 -1.49 -7.88
N LEU A 121 -22.06 -0.31 -7.66
CA LEU A 121 -22.77 0.45 -8.71
C LEU A 121 -21.86 1.36 -9.52
N ASP A 122 -20.73 1.74 -8.92
CA ASP A 122 -19.81 2.73 -9.49
C ASP A 122 -19.03 2.15 -10.68
N GLU A 123 -18.72 3.02 -11.63
CA GLU A 123 -17.81 2.76 -12.73
C GLU A 123 -16.47 3.42 -12.44
N PHE A 124 -15.40 2.65 -12.57
CA PHE A 124 -14.03 3.07 -12.31
C PHE A 124 -13.40 3.45 -13.66
N TYR A 125 -12.86 4.65 -13.78
CA TYR A 125 -12.20 5.16 -14.98
C TYR A 125 -10.69 5.14 -14.78
N LEU A 126 -9.96 4.67 -15.77
CA LEU A 126 -8.50 4.61 -15.72
C LEU A 126 -7.94 6.04 -15.64
N ASP A 127 -7.25 6.33 -14.54
CA ASP A 127 -6.61 7.62 -14.28
C ASP A 127 -5.13 7.56 -14.63
N GLU A 128 -4.42 6.56 -14.10
CA GLU A 128 -2.97 6.41 -14.27
C GLU A 128 -2.56 5.01 -14.76
N VAL A 129 -1.48 5.00 -15.56
CA VAL A 129 -0.80 3.78 -16.02
C VAL A 129 0.67 3.89 -15.69
N CYS A 130 1.14 3.04 -14.78
CA CYS A 130 2.53 2.98 -14.36
C CYS A 130 3.12 1.59 -14.66
N HIS A 131 4.31 1.57 -15.26
CA HIS A 131 5.10 0.34 -15.37
C HIS A 131 6.11 0.34 -14.24
N ALA A 132 6.27 -0.78 -13.56
CA ALA A 132 7.18 -0.87 -12.42
C ALA A 132 7.99 -2.16 -12.43
N ALA A 133 9.23 -2.05 -11.95
CA ALA A 133 9.99 -3.18 -11.45
C ALA A 133 9.66 -3.34 -9.96
N PHE A 134 8.99 -4.42 -9.63
CA PHE A 134 8.77 -4.87 -8.27
C PHE A 134 9.98 -5.67 -7.81
N SER A 135 10.50 -5.36 -6.63
CA SER A 135 11.62 -6.09 -6.03
C SER A 135 11.24 -6.49 -4.60
N ASN A 136 11.44 -7.77 -4.29
CA ASN A 136 11.32 -8.29 -2.94
C ASN A 136 12.39 -9.36 -2.67
N LYS A 137 12.31 -10.04 -1.52
CA LYS A 137 13.24 -11.12 -1.15
C LYS A 137 13.31 -12.29 -2.14
N ASN A 138 12.32 -12.45 -3.02
CA ASN A 138 12.20 -13.54 -3.99
C ASN A 138 12.72 -13.17 -5.39
N GLY A 139 13.02 -11.89 -5.65
CA GLY A 139 13.58 -11.42 -6.92
C GLY A 139 12.89 -10.17 -7.46
N ASP A 140 13.25 -9.83 -8.69
CA ASP A 140 12.68 -8.71 -9.44
C ASP A 140 11.64 -9.25 -10.44
N GLU A 141 10.46 -8.66 -10.47
CA GLU A 141 9.39 -8.95 -11.44
C GLU A 141 8.91 -7.64 -12.10
N GLN A 142 8.36 -7.75 -13.31
CA GLN A 142 7.69 -6.61 -13.95
C GLN A 142 6.21 -6.64 -13.60
N VAL A 143 5.68 -5.47 -13.24
CA VAL A 143 4.27 -5.28 -12.92
C VAL A 143 3.74 -4.05 -13.66
N LEU A 144 2.52 -4.16 -14.16
CA LEU A 144 1.77 -3.04 -14.69
C LEU A 144 0.78 -2.59 -13.62
N MET A 145 0.97 -1.38 -13.10
CA MET A 145 0.09 -0.72 -12.14
C MET A 145 -0.93 0.11 -12.92
N LEU A 146 -2.21 -0.09 -12.61
CA LEU A 146 -3.32 0.63 -13.21
C LEU A 146 -4.19 1.20 -12.10
N ASP A 147 -4.22 2.52 -12.00
CA ASP A 147 -5.05 3.20 -11.02
C ASP A 147 -6.31 3.72 -11.69
N TYR A 148 -7.43 3.38 -11.08
CA TYR A 148 -8.75 3.81 -11.53
C TYR A 148 -9.42 4.62 -10.44
N GLU A 149 -10.19 5.62 -10.87
CA GLU A 149 -10.96 6.49 -9.99
C GLU A 149 -12.43 6.55 -10.44
N THR A 150 -13.33 6.62 -9.47
CA THR A 150 -14.77 6.88 -9.70
C THR A 150 -15.05 8.38 -9.66
N ASP A 151 -16.16 8.85 -10.23
CA ASP A 151 -16.56 10.27 -10.17
C ASP A 151 -16.68 10.84 -8.73
N ASN A 152 -16.84 9.95 -7.76
CA ASN A 152 -16.98 10.22 -6.32
C ASN A 152 -15.66 10.06 -5.54
N GLY A 153 -14.53 9.84 -6.22
CA GLY A 153 -13.19 9.81 -5.63
C GLY A 153 -12.80 8.49 -4.94
N THR A 154 -13.52 7.41 -5.21
CA THR A 154 -13.08 6.06 -4.79
C THR A 154 -11.98 5.58 -5.72
N LEU A 155 -10.86 5.16 -5.14
CA LEU A 155 -9.67 4.70 -5.85
C LEU A 155 -9.61 3.16 -5.87
N LEU A 156 -9.18 2.61 -7.01
CA LEU A 156 -8.96 1.20 -7.26
C LEU A 156 -7.61 1.01 -7.91
N GLY A 157 -6.71 0.35 -7.19
CA GLY A 157 -5.37 0.03 -7.68
C GLY A 157 -5.37 -1.38 -8.18
N VAL A 158 -4.84 -1.59 -9.38
CA VAL A 158 -4.74 -2.91 -9.99
C VAL A 158 -3.31 -3.18 -10.40
N GLU A 159 -2.77 -4.27 -9.87
CA GLU A 159 -1.48 -4.82 -10.23
C GLU A 159 -1.68 -5.94 -11.23
N VAL A 160 -1.13 -5.81 -12.42
CA VAL A 160 -1.17 -6.84 -13.46
C VAL A 160 0.21 -7.43 -13.64
N TRP A 161 0.34 -8.69 -13.24
CA TRP A 161 1.57 -9.45 -13.22
C TRP A 161 1.78 -10.24 -14.51
N GLU A 162 3.00 -10.70 -14.75
CA GLU A 162 3.28 -11.66 -15.83
C GLU A 162 2.39 -12.91 -15.68
N SER A 163 2.03 -13.54 -16.79
CA SER A 163 1.01 -14.62 -16.90
C SER A 163 -0.47 -14.22 -16.78
N GLY A 164 -0.77 -12.92 -16.64
CA GLY A 164 -2.15 -12.39 -16.68
C GLY A 164 -2.91 -12.53 -15.36
N ASN A 165 -2.20 -12.83 -14.27
CA ASN A 165 -2.72 -12.70 -12.92
C ASN A 165 -2.85 -11.22 -12.57
N CYS A 166 -3.91 -10.84 -11.89
CA CYS A 166 -4.02 -9.49 -11.36
C CYS A 166 -4.52 -9.49 -9.91
N GLU A 167 -4.01 -8.53 -9.15
CA GLU A 167 -4.51 -8.20 -7.83
C GLU A 167 -5.15 -6.81 -7.90
N ALA A 168 -6.26 -6.62 -7.19
CA ALA A 168 -7.00 -5.37 -7.21
C ALA A 168 -7.44 -5.00 -5.80
N PHE A 169 -7.24 -3.74 -5.43
CA PHE A 169 -7.53 -3.24 -4.09
C PHE A 169 -8.20 -1.87 -4.17
N ILE A 170 -9.29 -1.70 -3.41
CA ILE A 170 -9.77 -0.36 -3.08
C ILE A 170 -8.79 0.23 -2.08
N TYR A 171 -8.32 1.45 -2.30
CA TYR A 171 -7.41 2.13 -1.40
C TYR A 171 -7.87 3.55 -1.09
N SER A 172 -7.28 4.14 -0.05
CA SER A 172 -7.58 5.50 0.39
C SER A 172 -6.31 6.22 0.79
N GLU A 173 -6.20 7.50 0.45
CA GLU A 173 -5.13 8.36 0.94
C GLU A 173 -5.19 8.49 2.47
N VAL A 174 -4.06 8.26 3.13
CA VAL A 174 -3.85 8.50 4.55
C VAL A 174 -2.94 9.71 4.70
N LYS A 175 -3.43 10.74 5.37
CA LYS A 175 -2.61 11.95 5.59
C LYS A 175 -1.41 11.58 6.44
N THR A 176 -0.20 11.93 5.97
CA THR A 176 1.06 11.59 6.69
C THR A 176 1.11 12.08 8.14
N LYS A 177 0.37 13.13 8.51
CA LYS A 177 0.25 13.62 9.91
C LYS A 177 -0.53 12.67 10.84
N ASP A 178 -1.31 11.77 10.24
CA ASP A 178 -2.15 10.79 10.92
C ASP A 178 -1.43 9.45 11.09
N ILE A 179 -0.21 9.32 10.56
CA ILE A 179 0.69 8.19 10.75
C ILE A 179 1.71 8.53 11.86
N GLU A 180 1.76 7.72 12.90
CA GLU A 180 2.71 7.84 14.01
C GLU A 180 3.59 6.59 14.06
N VAL A 181 4.92 6.76 13.94
CA VAL A 181 5.87 5.66 14.10
C VAL A 181 6.13 5.43 15.59
N ILE A 182 5.66 4.31 16.13
CA ILE A 182 5.79 3.96 17.55
C ILE A 182 7.14 3.31 17.83
N ALA A 183 7.57 2.38 16.98
CA ALA A 183 8.82 1.66 17.13
C ALA A 183 9.49 1.50 15.76
N HIS A 184 10.79 1.77 15.71
CA HIS A 184 11.58 1.74 14.50
C HIS A 184 13.06 1.57 14.89
N ASP A 185 13.49 0.33 15.11
CA ASP A 185 14.91 -0.02 15.30
C ASP A 185 15.20 -1.44 14.83
#